data_AF-S9NVG3-F1
#
_entry.id   AF-S9NVG3-F1
#
_cell.length_a   1.000
_cell.length_b   1.000
_cell.length_c   1.000
_cell.angle_alpha   90.00
_cell.angle_beta   90.00
_cell.angle_gamma   90.00
#
_symmetry.space_group_name_H-M   'P 1'
#
loop_
_entity.id
_entity.type
_entity.pdbx_description
1 polymer ?
#
loop_
_entity_poly.entity_id
_entity_poly.type
_entity_poly.pdbx_seq_one_letter_code
_entity_poly.pdbx_strand_id
1 'polypeptide(L)'
;MACFARPAPSRPSARASPRPALAAVPNPPAQQPFAFLAEVPQREVRRRERAHRPHLRGRTPPPAEPGAQLVLPFQRPSRGRGLLSAELAEAMEGALRDARGQPEGSRRQRAAEEKLLGLLSPFLESEARRAWASHERTYLSRADLLQEAALRAQKLWRGFTPGKAGPGRTLYPAYVAQAVRQHLGNVLAEGRLVGPTHWGRKLAARARKRVEREEVTYEEALHTEGADAATALALAQGATRCEEREASDVADAGGERLEELATQGAAVVALEHLPRRQRLAVGVPLGLCTPRLNDAQLARHLGCTLAELHEARAQGLAALREHLEAA
;
A
#
# COMPACT_ATOMS: atom_id res chain seq x y z
N MET A 1 -56.84 3.55 49.40
CA MET A 1 -57.94 2.70 48.93
C MET A 1 -57.49 1.97 47.67
N ALA A 2 -57.46 0.65 47.75
CA ALA A 2 -57.08 -0.27 46.67
C ALA A 2 -58.25 -0.54 45.72
N CYS A 3 -57.94 -0.88 44.47
CA CYS A 3 -58.62 -1.85 43.59
C CYS A 3 -57.92 -1.77 42.21
N PHE A 4 -56.96 -2.63 41.87
CA PHE A 4 -57.12 -4.00 41.34
C PHE A 4 -57.93 -4.06 40.03
N ALA A 5 -57.22 -4.34 38.92
CA ALA A 5 -57.79 -4.96 37.74
C ALA A 5 -56.91 -6.15 37.33
N ARG A 6 -57.52 -7.34 37.43
CA ARG A 6 -57.12 -8.66 36.90
C ARG A 6 -58.47 -9.38 36.64
N PRO A 7 -58.53 -10.49 35.90
CA PRO A 7 -57.95 -10.84 34.60
C PRO A 7 -59.06 -11.38 33.65
N ALA A 8 -58.72 -11.82 32.44
CA ALA A 8 -59.60 -12.64 31.60
C ALA A 8 -58.89 -13.93 31.11
N PRO A 9 -59.64 -15.02 30.84
CA PRO A 9 -59.29 -16.35 31.33
C PRO A 9 -58.66 -17.30 30.30
N SER A 10 -57.84 -18.22 30.81
CA SER A 10 -57.42 -19.47 30.19
C SER A 10 -58.50 -20.56 30.30
N ARG A 11 -58.74 -21.32 29.23
CA ARG A 11 -59.48 -22.61 29.24
C ARG A 11 -58.99 -23.53 28.09
N PRO A 12 -59.25 -24.85 28.14
CA PRO A 12 -58.18 -25.85 28.19
C PRO A 12 -58.26 -26.98 27.13
N SER A 13 -57.13 -27.70 27.03
CA SER A 13 -56.90 -29.14 26.77
C SER A 13 -57.90 -30.03 26.00
N ALA A 14 -57.27 -30.87 25.15
CA ALA A 14 -57.56 -32.28 24.83
C ALA A 14 -58.45 -32.64 23.62
N ARG A 15 -57.82 -33.27 22.62
CA ARG A 15 -58.20 -34.64 22.18
C ARG A 15 -57.09 -35.29 21.35
N ALA A 16 -56.53 -36.37 21.90
CA ALA A 16 -55.76 -37.37 21.17
C ALA A 16 -56.70 -38.48 20.69
N SER A 17 -56.48 -39.00 19.48
CA SER A 17 -56.91 -40.33 19.03
C SER A 17 -56.12 -40.74 17.77
N PRO A 18 -55.98 -42.05 17.46
CA PRO A 18 -54.73 -42.64 16.96
C PRO A 18 -54.78 -43.21 15.52
N ARG A 19 -53.58 -43.29 14.90
CA ARG A 19 -53.01 -44.20 13.86
C ARG A 19 -53.87 -44.74 12.69
N PRO A 20 -53.25 -44.90 11.51
CA PRO A 20 -52.82 -46.25 11.14
C PRO A 20 -51.33 -46.33 10.71
N ALA A 21 -50.72 -47.47 11.02
CA ALA A 21 -49.38 -47.84 10.59
C ALA A 21 -49.39 -48.18 9.10
N LEU A 22 -48.54 -47.50 8.33
CA LEU A 22 -48.21 -47.90 6.96
C LEU A 22 -46.89 -48.66 6.98
N ALA A 23 -46.92 -49.79 6.27
CA ALA A 23 -45.94 -50.85 6.23
C ALA A 23 -44.55 -50.37 5.81
N ALA A 24 -43.54 -51.04 6.36
CA ALA A 24 -42.14 -50.86 6.01
C ALA A 24 -41.90 -51.16 4.52
N VAL A 25 -41.53 -50.13 3.77
CA VAL A 25 -40.93 -50.27 2.44
C VAL A 25 -39.43 -50.53 2.63
N PRO A 26 -38.84 -51.54 1.96
CA PRO A 26 -37.42 -51.84 2.08
C PRO A 26 -36.56 -50.67 1.56
N ASN A 27 -35.61 -50.23 2.40
CA ASN A 27 -34.61 -49.23 2.09
C ASN A 27 -33.84 -49.57 0.79
N PRO A 28 -33.89 -48.74 -0.27
CA PRO A 28 -32.79 -48.68 -1.21
C PRO A 28 -31.56 -48.08 -0.48
N PRO A 29 -30.31 -48.46 -0.83
CA PRO A 29 -29.14 -47.85 -0.21
C PRO A 29 -29.15 -46.34 -0.53
N ALA A 30 -29.47 -45.53 0.47
CA ALA A 30 -29.39 -44.09 0.37
C ALA A 30 -27.94 -43.71 0.08
N GLN A 31 -27.74 -43.12 -1.09
CA GLN A 31 -26.53 -42.40 -1.45
C GLN A 31 -26.18 -41.46 -0.30
N GLN A 32 -24.96 -41.61 0.24
CA GLN A 32 -24.47 -40.81 1.35
C GLN A 32 -24.60 -39.32 0.98
N PRO A 33 -25.32 -38.50 1.77
CA PRO A 33 -25.27 -37.06 1.60
C PRO A 33 -23.86 -36.61 1.96
N PHE A 34 -23.09 -36.21 0.95
CA PHE A 34 -21.89 -35.37 1.02
C PHE A 34 -21.13 -35.41 2.35
N ALA A 35 -20.16 -36.32 2.47
CA ALA A 35 -19.25 -36.41 3.62
C ALA A 35 -18.49 -35.09 3.93
N PHE A 36 -18.48 -34.11 3.01
CA PHE A 36 -17.87 -32.79 3.24
C PHE A 36 -18.67 -31.87 4.19
N LEU A 37 -19.94 -32.19 4.52
CA LEU A 37 -20.76 -31.41 5.44
C LEU A 37 -20.64 -31.86 6.92
N ALA A 38 -19.96 -32.97 7.20
CA ALA A 38 -19.67 -33.44 8.56
C ALA A 38 -18.29 -33.01 9.07
N GLU A 39 -17.44 -32.46 8.19
CA GLU A 39 -16.17 -31.88 8.60
C GLU A 39 -16.40 -30.46 9.11
N VAL A 40 -16.42 -30.30 10.44
CA VAL A 40 -16.23 -28.99 11.06
C VAL A 40 -14.99 -28.37 10.41
N PRO A 41 -15.10 -27.21 9.73
CA PRO A 41 -13.95 -26.60 9.07
C PRO A 41 -12.83 -26.49 10.09
N GLN A 42 -11.60 -26.91 9.76
CA GLN A 42 -10.45 -26.83 10.68
C GLN A 42 -10.27 -25.44 11.30
N ARG A 43 -10.85 -24.41 10.67
CA ARG A 43 -11.00 -23.04 11.20
C ARG A 43 -11.78 -22.94 12.51
N GLU A 44 -12.87 -23.70 12.69
CA GLU A 44 -13.69 -23.68 13.91
C GLU A 44 -13.09 -24.52 15.04
N VAL A 45 -12.42 -25.63 14.71
CA VAL A 45 -11.63 -26.40 15.68
C VAL A 45 -10.50 -25.51 16.25
N ARG A 46 -9.75 -24.82 15.38
CA ARG A 46 -8.71 -23.86 15.79
C ARG A 46 -9.27 -22.65 16.56
N ARG A 47 -10.54 -22.27 16.33
CA ARG A 47 -11.20 -21.17 17.05
C ARG A 47 -11.62 -21.59 18.45
N ARG A 48 -12.13 -22.83 18.61
CA ARG A 48 -12.45 -23.42 19.92
C ARG A 48 -11.19 -23.72 20.75
N GLU A 49 -10.12 -24.20 20.11
CA GLU A 49 -8.81 -24.39 20.77
C GLU A 49 -8.20 -23.07 21.28
N ARG A 50 -8.41 -21.96 20.55
CA ARG A 50 -7.98 -20.62 20.99
C ARG A 50 -8.85 -20.04 22.10
N ALA A 51 -10.14 -20.38 22.12
CA ALA A 51 -11.07 -19.95 23.16
C ALA A 51 -10.87 -20.69 24.49
N HIS A 52 -10.34 -21.92 24.45
CA HIS A 52 -10.07 -22.74 25.63
C HIS A 52 -8.62 -22.69 26.15
N ARG A 53 -7.75 -21.83 25.60
CA ARG A 53 -6.46 -21.56 26.24
C ARG A 53 -6.69 -20.66 27.45
N PRO A 54 -6.46 -21.14 28.69
CA PRO A 54 -6.57 -20.31 29.87
C PRO A 54 -5.58 -19.16 29.75
N HIS A 55 -6.09 -17.96 30.00
CA HIS A 55 -5.38 -16.69 29.90
C HIS A 55 -4.02 -16.75 30.59
N LEU A 56 -2.95 -16.58 29.82
CA LEU A 56 -1.68 -16.13 30.39
C LEU A 56 -1.88 -14.68 30.86
N ARG A 57 -2.20 -14.58 32.14
CA ARG A 57 -2.02 -13.42 33.01
C ARG A 57 -0.76 -12.64 32.59
N GLY A 58 -0.88 -11.31 32.65
CA GLY A 58 0.20 -10.32 32.60
C GLY A 58 1.58 -10.88 32.32
N ARG A 59 1.95 -10.93 31.04
CA ARG A 59 3.34 -10.81 30.68
C ARG A 59 3.55 -9.33 30.39
N THR A 60 4.14 -8.64 31.36
CA THR A 60 5.07 -7.57 31.08
C THR A 60 5.85 -7.96 29.82
N PRO A 61 5.98 -7.08 28.82
CA PRO A 61 6.97 -7.33 27.77
C PRO A 61 8.28 -7.67 28.48
N PRO A 62 9.06 -8.68 28.04
CA PRO A 62 10.42 -8.81 28.53
C PRO A 62 11.06 -7.42 28.39
N PRO A 63 11.79 -6.93 29.40
CA PRO A 63 12.50 -5.66 29.24
C PRO A 63 13.24 -5.76 27.91
N ALA A 64 12.99 -4.79 27.03
CA ALA A 64 13.71 -4.73 25.77
C ALA A 64 15.19 -4.80 26.14
N GLU A 65 15.85 -5.93 25.84
CA GLU A 65 17.28 -5.97 26.00
C GLU A 65 17.81 -4.82 25.15
N PRO A 66 18.53 -3.85 25.73
CA PRO A 66 19.12 -2.77 24.96
C PRO A 66 20.10 -3.42 23.98
N GLY A 67 19.67 -3.64 22.73
CA GLY A 67 20.47 -4.31 21.70
C GLY A 67 19.82 -5.47 20.94
N ALA A 68 18.61 -5.94 21.28
CA ALA A 68 17.97 -7.04 20.55
C ALA A 68 17.47 -6.60 19.16
N GLN A 69 18.33 -6.77 18.15
CA GLN A 69 18.08 -6.45 16.74
C GLN A 69 17.04 -7.39 16.11
N LEU A 70 15.92 -6.85 15.66
CA LEU A 70 14.96 -7.56 14.81
C LEU A 70 15.50 -7.63 13.37
N VAL A 71 16.30 -8.64 13.08
CA VAL A 71 16.75 -8.94 11.71
C VAL A 71 15.65 -9.70 10.98
N LEU A 72 15.02 -9.08 9.97
CA LEU A 72 14.08 -9.77 9.09
C LEU A 72 14.76 -10.96 8.40
N PRO A 73 14.09 -12.12 8.28
CA PRO A 73 14.68 -13.32 7.72
C PRO A 73 15.14 -13.08 6.26
N PHE A 74 16.42 -13.36 6.03
CA PHE A 74 17.08 -13.25 4.74
C PHE A 74 16.53 -14.36 3.81
N GLN A 75 15.62 -14.03 2.92
CA GLN A 75 15.36 -14.90 1.76
C GLN A 75 16.45 -14.62 0.72
N ARG A 76 17.31 -15.62 0.46
CA ARG A 76 18.22 -15.58 -0.68
C ARG A 76 17.38 -15.52 -1.96
N PRO A 77 17.56 -14.53 -2.85
CA PRO A 77 16.90 -14.53 -4.14
C PRO A 77 17.35 -15.77 -4.93
N SER A 78 16.39 -16.40 -5.61
CA SER A 78 16.60 -17.56 -6.47
C SER A 78 17.65 -17.25 -7.55
N ARG A 79 18.69 -18.10 -7.64
CA ARG A 79 19.72 -18.06 -8.68
C ARG A 79 19.05 -18.05 -10.07
N GLY A 80 19.25 -17.00 -10.88
CA GLY A 80 18.82 -16.99 -12.28
C GLY A 80 18.42 -15.64 -12.87
N ARG A 81 18.13 -14.61 -12.07
CA ARG A 81 17.94 -13.24 -12.55
C ARG A 81 19.00 -12.34 -11.92
N GLY A 82 20.02 -11.95 -12.69
CA GLY A 82 20.91 -10.87 -12.28
C GLY A 82 20.08 -9.61 -12.10
N LEU A 83 19.87 -9.17 -10.86
CA LEU A 83 19.10 -7.96 -10.54
C LEU A 83 19.80 -6.66 -10.98
N LEU A 84 21.03 -6.76 -11.48
CA LEU A 84 21.90 -5.65 -11.85
C LEU A 84 22.53 -5.95 -13.21
N SER A 85 22.32 -5.07 -14.19
CA SER A 85 23.11 -5.08 -15.43
C SER A 85 24.57 -4.76 -15.10
N ALA A 86 25.50 -5.24 -15.93
CA ALA A 86 26.93 -4.93 -15.77
C ALA A 86 27.17 -3.42 -15.84
N GLU A 87 26.49 -2.72 -16.73
CA GLU A 87 26.54 -1.25 -16.87
C GLU A 87 26.12 -0.53 -15.58
N LEU A 88 25.02 -0.97 -14.96
CA LEU A 88 24.55 -0.39 -13.70
C LEU A 88 25.53 -0.67 -12.56
N ALA A 89 26.09 -1.88 -12.51
CA ALA A 89 27.11 -2.23 -11.53
C ALA A 89 28.36 -1.36 -11.69
N GLU A 90 28.83 -1.14 -12.91
CA GLU A 90 29.98 -0.28 -13.21
C GLU A 90 29.70 1.18 -12.89
N ALA A 91 28.51 1.69 -13.22
CA ALA A 91 28.09 3.04 -12.89
C ALA A 91 28.08 3.29 -11.37
N MET A 92 27.61 2.30 -10.58
CA MET A 92 27.62 2.37 -9.11
C MET A 92 29.05 2.33 -8.56
N GLU A 93 29.89 1.41 -9.04
CA GLU A 93 31.30 1.32 -8.63
C GLU A 93 32.08 2.59 -9.01
N GLY A 94 31.77 3.21 -10.15
CA GLY A 94 32.30 4.51 -10.57
C GLY A 94 31.90 5.62 -9.60
N ALA A 95 30.61 5.79 -9.34
CA ALA A 95 30.10 6.79 -8.41
C ALA A 95 30.64 6.60 -6.98
N LEU A 96 30.84 5.36 -6.54
CA LEU A 96 31.48 5.04 -5.25
C LEU A 96 32.95 5.49 -5.20
N ARG A 97 33.72 5.26 -6.26
CA ARG A 97 35.11 5.72 -6.34
C ARG A 97 35.17 7.24 -6.36
N ASP A 98 34.28 7.89 -7.09
CA ASP A 98 34.20 9.35 -7.14
C ASP A 98 33.85 9.93 -5.77
N ALA A 99 32.80 9.43 -5.10
CA ALA A 99 32.40 9.92 -3.77
C ALA A 99 33.53 9.81 -2.72
N ARG A 100 34.34 8.74 -2.80
CA ARG A 100 35.48 8.50 -1.90
C ARG A 100 36.75 9.24 -2.28
N GLY A 101 36.97 9.49 -3.57
CA GLY A 101 38.16 10.14 -4.09
C GLY A 101 38.14 11.67 -3.98
N GLN A 102 36.97 12.25 -3.75
CA GLN A 102 36.79 13.71 -3.63
C GLN A 102 36.89 14.17 -2.17
N PRO A 103 37.34 15.42 -1.91
CA PRO A 103 37.34 15.99 -0.56
C PRO A 103 35.95 16.03 0.05
N GLU A 104 35.87 15.82 1.36
CA GLU A 104 34.61 15.86 2.09
C GLU A 104 33.90 17.21 1.94
N GLY A 105 32.60 17.18 1.63
CA GLY A 105 31.77 18.36 1.44
C GLY A 105 31.94 19.07 0.10
N SER A 106 32.86 18.62 -0.77
CA SER A 106 33.06 19.20 -2.10
C SER A 106 31.83 19.04 -3.01
N ARG A 107 31.64 19.96 -3.97
CA ARG A 107 30.56 19.86 -4.96
C ARG A 107 30.60 18.55 -5.75
N ARG A 108 31.81 18.07 -6.08
CA ARG A 108 32.00 16.81 -6.80
C ARG A 108 31.62 15.60 -5.96
N GLN A 109 31.91 15.60 -4.66
CA GLN A 109 31.45 14.55 -3.77
C GLN A 109 29.92 14.54 -3.69
N ARG A 110 29.28 15.70 -3.49
CA ARG A 110 27.82 15.81 -3.43
C ARG A 110 27.15 15.33 -4.72
N ALA A 111 27.71 15.69 -5.88
CA ALA A 111 27.22 15.21 -7.17
C ALA A 111 27.37 13.68 -7.31
N ALA A 112 28.46 13.09 -6.80
CA ALA A 112 28.63 11.65 -6.78
C ALA A 112 27.65 10.95 -5.81
N GLU A 113 27.38 11.55 -4.65
CA GLU A 113 26.36 11.09 -3.70
C GLU A 113 24.95 11.10 -4.33
N GLU A 114 24.60 12.20 -5.00
CA GLU A 114 23.33 12.36 -5.70
C GLU A 114 23.17 11.33 -6.83
N LYS A 115 24.21 11.17 -7.66
CA LYS A 115 24.25 10.14 -8.71
C LYS A 115 24.05 8.75 -8.11
N LEU A 116 24.72 8.46 -7.00
CA LEU A 116 24.63 7.17 -6.32
C LEU A 116 23.24 6.92 -5.73
N LEU A 117 22.58 7.94 -5.17
CA LEU A 117 21.18 7.85 -4.73
C LEU A 117 20.24 7.60 -5.91
N GLY A 118 20.43 8.29 -7.04
CA GLY A 118 19.65 8.05 -8.26
C GLY A 118 19.75 6.61 -8.76
N LEU A 119 20.97 6.05 -8.79
CA LEU A 119 21.19 4.63 -9.15
C LEU A 119 20.55 3.65 -8.15
N LEU A 120 20.40 4.04 -6.87
CA LEU A 120 19.80 3.21 -5.83
C LEU A 120 18.27 3.28 -5.77
N SER A 121 17.63 4.32 -6.33
CA SER A 121 16.17 4.54 -6.26
C SER A 121 15.32 3.27 -6.45
N PRO A 122 15.51 2.46 -7.52
CA PRO A 122 14.67 1.27 -7.72
C PRO A 122 14.80 0.22 -6.61
N PHE A 123 15.96 0.15 -5.95
CA PHE A 123 16.19 -0.74 -4.81
C PHE A 123 15.53 -0.20 -3.54
N LEU A 124 15.61 1.11 -3.31
CA LEU A 124 14.97 1.78 -2.15
C LEU A 124 13.45 1.70 -2.25
N GLU A 125 12.88 1.94 -3.43
CA GLU A 125 11.44 1.80 -3.68
C GLU A 125 10.94 0.37 -3.48
N SER A 126 11.74 -0.62 -3.85
CA SER A 126 11.42 -2.04 -3.63
C SER A 126 11.37 -2.36 -2.13
N GLU A 127 12.35 -1.88 -1.35
CA GLU A 127 12.37 -2.08 0.10
C GLU A 127 11.28 -1.28 0.83
N ALA A 128 10.98 -0.05 0.40
CA ALA A 128 9.88 0.74 0.93
C ALA A 128 8.52 0.07 0.67
N ARG A 129 8.29 -0.44 -0.56
CA ARG A 129 7.09 -1.23 -0.89
C ARG A 129 6.98 -2.47 -0.01
N ARG A 130 8.07 -3.20 0.14
CA ARG A 130 8.10 -4.41 0.98
C ARG A 130 7.78 -4.09 2.43
N ALA A 131 8.39 -3.04 2.97
CA ALA A 131 8.16 -2.57 4.33
C ALA A 131 6.69 -2.18 4.54
N TRP A 132 6.14 -1.36 3.64
CA TRP A 132 4.74 -0.94 3.64
C TRP A 132 3.78 -2.14 3.57
N ALA A 133 4.00 -3.08 2.66
CA ALA A 133 3.17 -4.27 2.50
C ALA A 133 3.25 -5.24 3.69
N SER A 134 4.38 -5.26 4.40
CA SER A 134 4.59 -6.14 5.54
C SER A 134 3.97 -5.63 6.85
N HIS A 135 3.50 -4.38 6.89
CA HIS A 135 3.11 -3.75 8.13
C HIS A 135 1.61 -3.83 8.44
N GLU A 136 1.28 -4.08 9.71
CA GLU A 136 -0.06 -3.86 10.27
C GLU A 136 -0.16 -2.47 10.92
N ARG A 137 -1.11 -1.63 10.48
CA ARG A 137 -1.58 -0.41 11.17
C ARG A 137 -0.49 0.59 11.62
N THR A 138 0.12 1.28 10.66
CA THR A 138 0.97 2.47 10.84
C THR A 138 0.35 3.68 10.14
N TYR A 139 0.72 4.90 10.55
CA TYR A 139 0.34 6.16 9.88
C TYR A 139 1.28 6.54 8.73
N LEU A 140 2.40 5.82 8.57
CA LEU A 140 3.44 6.13 7.59
C LEU A 140 2.99 5.73 6.18
N SER A 141 3.06 6.69 5.25
CA SER A 141 2.80 6.46 3.83
C SER A 141 3.96 5.71 3.16
N ARG A 142 3.75 5.21 1.93
CA ARG A 142 4.84 4.62 1.16
C ARG A 142 5.91 5.66 0.80
N ALA A 143 5.51 6.90 0.53
CA ALA A 143 6.40 8.02 0.25
C ALA A 143 7.31 8.33 1.46
N ASP A 144 6.76 8.35 2.67
CA ASP A 144 7.54 8.58 3.91
C ASP A 144 8.59 7.48 4.11
N LEU A 145 8.20 6.22 3.88
CA LEU A 145 9.13 5.09 3.98
C LEU A 145 10.23 5.15 2.91
N LEU A 146 9.93 5.67 1.71
CA LEU A 146 10.94 5.91 0.68
C LEU A 146 11.90 7.03 1.09
N GLN A 147 11.40 8.12 1.68
CA GLN A 147 12.22 9.20 2.18
C GLN A 147 13.15 8.73 3.31
N GLU A 148 12.64 7.95 4.26
CA GLU A 148 13.44 7.33 5.32
C GLU A 148 14.51 6.38 4.76
N ALA A 149 14.17 5.60 3.73
CA ALA A 149 15.12 4.76 3.04
C ALA A 149 16.24 5.57 2.37
N ALA A 150 15.91 6.68 1.71
CA ALA A 150 16.87 7.57 1.07
C ALA A 150 17.78 8.27 2.08
N LEU A 151 17.23 8.78 3.19
CA LEU A 151 17.99 9.37 4.30
C LEU A 151 18.99 8.37 4.88
N ARG A 152 18.56 7.12 5.08
CA ARG A 152 19.45 6.06 5.54
C ARG A 152 20.55 5.76 4.53
N ALA A 153 20.23 5.72 3.23
CA ALA A 153 21.16 5.36 2.18
C ALA A 153 22.25 6.42 1.91
N GLN A 154 21.94 7.70 2.12
CA GLN A 154 22.79 8.85 1.75
C GLN A 154 24.25 8.74 2.21
N LYS A 155 24.51 8.14 3.38
CA LYS A 155 25.86 8.06 3.97
C LYS A 155 26.46 6.65 4.01
N LEU A 156 25.77 5.63 3.47
CA LEU A 156 26.23 4.24 3.55
C LEU A 156 27.48 3.97 2.71
N TRP A 157 27.72 4.75 1.66
CA TRP A 157 28.90 4.66 0.81
C TRP A 157 30.21 4.81 1.59
N ARG A 158 30.21 5.57 2.70
CA ARG A 158 31.40 5.80 3.55
C ARG A 158 31.95 4.49 4.11
N GLY A 159 31.04 3.59 4.51
CA GLY A 159 31.36 2.27 5.07
C GLY A 159 31.56 1.17 4.03
N PHE A 160 31.32 1.43 2.74
CA PHE A 160 31.46 0.45 1.67
C PHE A 160 32.79 0.61 0.92
N THR A 161 33.38 -0.52 0.54
CA THR A 161 34.62 -0.56 -0.25
C THR A 161 34.31 -1.03 -1.67
N PRO A 162 34.52 -0.19 -2.71
CA PRO A 162 34.32 -0.59 -4.10
C PRO A 162 35.30 -1.69 -4.54
N GLY A 163 34.92 -2.47 -5.53
CA GLY A 163 35.74 -3.52 -6.17
C GLY A 163 35.70 -4.90 -5.52
N LYS A 164 35.05 -5.07 -4.35
CA LYS A 164 34.98 -6.37 -3.64
C LYS A 164 34.26 -7.48 -4.41
N ALA A 165 33.42 -7.13 -5.38
CA ALA A 165 32.60 -8.07 -6.14
C ALA A 165 33.29 -8.62 -7.41
N GLY A 166 34.44 -8.06 -7.79
CA GLY A 166 35.08 -8.30 -9.09
C GLY A 166 34.58 -7.37 -10.21
N PRO A 167 35.16 -7.47 -11.42
CA PRO A 167 34.83 -6.61 -12.55
C PRO A 167 33.39 -6.83 -13.03
N GLY A 168 32.72 -5.75 -13.47
CA GLY A 168 31.33 -5.78 -13.95
C GLY A 168 30.27 -6.15 -12.90
N ARG A 169 30.64 -6.16 -11.61
CA ARG A 169 29.77 -6.56 -10.51
C ARG A 169 29.88 -5.59 -9.35
N THR A 170 28.79 -5.48 -8.58
CA THR A 170 28.78 -4.72 -7.33
C THR A 170 27.94 -5.44 -6.28
N LEU A 171 28.38 -5.37 -5.02
CA LEU A 171 27.61 -5.81 -3.85
C LEU A 171 26.89 -4.65 -3.16
N TYR A 172 27.05 -3.43 -3.68
CA TYR A 172 26.62 -2.22 -3.00
C TYR A 172 25.10 -2.14 -2.79
N PRO A 173 24.22 -2.45 -3.78
CA PRO A 173 22.78 -2.43 -3.57
C PRO A 173 22.32 -3.44 -2.52
N ALA A 174 22.95 -4.61 -2.45
CA ALA A 174 22.63 -5.62 -1.44
C ALA A 174 23.01 -5.15 -0.03
N TYR A 175 24.18 -4.51 0.09
CA TYR A 175 24.64 -3.89 1.34
C TYR A 175 23.68 -2.78 1.81
N VAL A 176 23.30 -1.88 0.89
CA VAL A 176 22.35 -0.80 1.17
C VAL A 176 20.97 -1.35 1.55
N ALA A 177 20.43 -2.28 0.76
CA ALA A 177 19.12 -2.87 1.03
C ALA A 177 19.05 -3.54 2.41
N GLN A 178 20.13 -4.20 2.86
CA GLN A 178 20.18 -4.76 4.21
C GLN A 178 20.08 -3.67 5.29
N ALA A 179 20.87 -2.60 5.19
CA ALA A 179 20.86 -1.52 6.17
C ALA A 179 19.54 -0.72 6.16
N VAL A 180 18.95 -0.53 4.98
CA VAL A 180 17.66 0.14 4.79
C VAL A 180 16.53 -0.70 5.38
N ARG A 181 16.48 -2.01 5.10
CA ARG A 181 15.47 -2.90 5.71
C ARG A 181 15.46 -2.85 7.23
N GLN A 182 16.65 -2.84 7.82
CA GLN A 182 16.78 -2.73 9.27
C GLN A 182 16.25 -1.38 9.77
N HIS A 183 16.65 -0.29 9.10
CA HIS A 183 16.18 1.07 9.45
C HIS A 183 14.65 1.18 9.34
N LEU A 184 14.08 0.75 8.23
CA LEU A 184 12.63 0.77 8.02
C LEU A 184 11.90 -0.10 9.05
N GLY A 185 12.47 -1.23 9.47
CA GLY A 185 11.92 -2.02 10.56
C GLY A 185 11.83 -1.26 11.88
N ASN A 186 12.83 -0.43 12.20
CA ASN A 186 12.82 0.42 13.39
C ASN A 186 11.83 1.57 13.25
N VAL A 187 11.84 2.28 12.12
CA VAL A 187 10.89 3.36 11.79
C VAL A 187 9.45 2.86 11.92
N LEU A 188 9.19 1.66 11.42
CA LEU A 188 7.88 1.03 11.50
C LEU A 188 7.52 0.59 12.92
N ALA A 189 8.50 0.12 13.71
CA ALA A 189 8.27 -0.20 15.12
C ALA A 189 7.96 1.05 15.97
N GLU A 190 8.61 2.18 15.68
CA GLU A 190 8.36 3.48 16.31
C GLU A 190 7.04 4.11 15.84
N GLY A 191 6.78 4.06 14.54
CA GLY A 191 5.55 4.53 13.91
C GLY A 191 4.36 3.59 14.12
N ARG A 192 4.58 2.46 14.81
CA ARG A 192 3.52 1.49 15.11
C ARG A 192 2.52 2.17 16.02
N LEU A 193 1.31 2.35 15.51
CA LEU A 193 0.22 2.82 16.32
C LEU A 193 -0.05 1.77 17.41
N VAL A 194 0.04 2.18 18.68
CA VAL A 194 -0.52 1.40 19.78
C VAL A 194 -2.03 1.40 19.56
N GLY A 195 -2.50 0.38 18.84
CA GLY A 195 -3.91 0.28 18.52
C GLY A 195 -4.74 0.29 19.80
N PRO A 196 -5.97 0.84 19.77
CA PRO A 196 -6.81 0.86 20.94
C PRO A 196 -7.02 -0.56 21.46
N THR A 197 -6.95 -0.71 22.78
CA THR A 197 -7.18 -1.98 23.47
C THR A 197 -8.52 -2.57 23.02
N HIS A 198 -8.75 -3.87 23.25
CA HIS A 198 -10.06 -4.48 22.95
C HIS A 198 -11.23 -3.70 23.61
N TRP A 199 -10.99 -3.14 24.80
CA TRP A 199 -11.93 -2.23 25.45
C TRP A 199 -12.09 -0.92 24.68
N GLY A 200 -11.01 -0.25 24.29
CA GLY A 200 -11.06 0.97 23.47
C GLY A 200 -11.78 0.78 22.13
N ARG A 201 -11.64 -0.39 21.49
CA ARG A 201 -12.41 -0.73 20.26
C ARG A 201 -13.90 -0.89 20.52
N LYS A 202 -14.29 -1.53 21.62
CA LYS A 202 -15.71 -1.64 22.02
C LYS A 202 -16.29 -0.29 22.41
N LEU A 203 -15.47 0.58 23.01
CA LEU A 203 -15.86 1.95 23.37
C LEU A 203 -16.08 2.79 22.12
N ALA A 204 -15.12 2.80 21.21
CA ALA A 204 -15.21 3.48 19.92
C ALA A 204 -16.41 3.02 19.08
N ALA A 205 -16.70 1.72 19.04
CA ALA A 205 -17.85 1.17 18.31
C ALA A 205 -19.20 1.58 18.92
N ARG A 206 -19.28 1.73 20.25
CA ARG A 206 -20.47 2.23 20.93
C ARG A 206 -20.65 3.73 20.70
N ALA A 207 -19.56 4.50 20.80
CA ALA A 207 -19.57 5.92 20.48
C ALA A 207 -20.03 6.19 19.03
N ARG A 208 -19.56 5.41 18.03
CA ARG A 208 -20.03 5.54 16.63
C ARG A 208 -21.53 5.29 16.49
N LYS A 209 -22.03 4.20 17.08
CA LYS A 209 -23.47 3.91 17.11
C LYS A 209 -24.28 5.01 17.78
N ARG A 210 -23.66 5.78 18.66
CA ARG A 210 -24.29 6.90 19.35
C ARG A 210 -24.34 8.14 18.47
N VAL A 211 -23.23 8.51 17.82
CA VAL A 211 -23.19 9.57 16.80
C VAL A 211 -24.20 9.32 15.66
N GLU A 212 -24.41 8.05 15.28
CA GLU A 212 -25.41 7.69 14.27
C GLU A 212 -26.86 7.82 14.75
N ARG A 213 -27.11 7.74 16.06
CA ARG A 213 -28.45 7.74 16.68
C ARG A 213 -28.83 9.07 17.29
N GLU A 214 -27.83 9.82 17.72
CA GLU A 214 -27.92 11.07 18.47
C GLU A 214 -27.06 12.08 17.70
N GLU A 215 -27.55 13.31 17.47
CA GLU A 215 -26.77 14.38 16.83
C GLU A 215 -25.71 14.94 17.79
N VAL A 216 -24.78 14.10 18.22
CA VAL A 216 -23.69 14.41 19.14
C VAL A 216 -22.35 14.19 18.45
N THR A 217 -21.33 14.94 18.87
CA THR A 217 -19.99 14.75 18.32
C THR A 217 -19.37 13.44 18.79
N TYR A 218 -18.39 12.93 18.03
CA TYR A 218 -17.72 11.67 18.37
C TYR A 218 -17.00 11.72 19.72
N GLU A 219 -16.46 12.88 20.09
CA GLU A 219 -15.77 13.11 21.36
C GLU A 219 -16.76 13.14 22.54
N GLU A 220 -17.90 13.82 22.39
CA GLU A 220 -19.00 13.78 23.37
C GLU A 220 -19.56 12.36 23.54
N ALA A 221 -19.71 11.62 22.45
CA ALA A 221 -20.14 10.22 22.48
C ALA A 221 -19.14 9.33 23.22
N LEU A 222 -17.82 9.55 23.05
CA LEU A 222 -16.78 8.82 23.78
C LEU A 222 -16.82 9.11 25.28
N HIS A 223 -16.95 10.38 25.66
CA HIS A 223 -17.10 10.79 27.05
C HIS A 223 -18.34 10.17 27.70
N THR A 224 -19.46 10.16 27.00
CA THR A 224 -20.72 9.60 27.51
C THR A 224 -20.67 8.08 27.65
N GLU A 225 -19.84 7.39 26.84
CA GLU A 225 -19.57 5.95 26.99
C GLU A 225 -18.57 5.62 28.11
N GLY A 226 -18.05 6.64 28.82
CA GLY A 226 -17.14 6.50 29.96
C GLY A 226 -15.65 6.57 29.60
N ALA A 227 -15.29 7.20 28.48
CA ALA A 227 -13.90 7.56 28.20
C ALA A 227 -13.48 8.75 29.08
N ASP A 228 -12.33 8.65 29.72
CA ASP A 228 -11.65 9.82 30.28
C ASP A 228 -11.12 10.72 29.15
N ALA A 229 -10.73 11.96 29.45
CA ALA A 229 -10.30 12.92 28.43
C ALA A 229 -9.09 12.45 27.61
N ALA A 230 -8.14 11.78 28.23
CA ALA A 230 -6.97 11.25 27.54
C ALA A 230 -7.35 10.11 26.56
N THR A 231 -8.24 9.21 26.97
CA THR A 231 -8.74 8.11 26.15
C THR A 231 -9.69 8.62 25.07
N ALA A 232 -10.56 9.58 25.37
CA ALA A 232 -11.47 10.20 24.42
C ALA A 232 -10.68 10.89 23.31
N LEU A 233 -9.68 11.71 23.67
CA LEU A 233 -8.78 12.36 22.73
C LEU A 233 -8.00 11.33 21.90
N ALA A 234 -7.40 10.31 22.53
CA ALA A 234 -6.63 9.29 21.83
C ALA A 234 -7.49 8.41 20.89
N LEU A 235 -8.74 8.14 21.26
CA LEU A 235 -9.69 7.39 20.43
C LEU A 235 -10.32 8.26 19.35
N ALA A 236 -10.61 9.54 19.61
CA ALA A 236 -11.07 10.50 18.61
C ALA A 236 -9.98 10.69 17.55
N GLN A 237 -8.76 11.02 17.99
CA GLN A 237 -7.57 11.14 17.14
C GLN A 237 -7.11 9.82 16.54
N GLY A 238 -7.55 8.65 17.03
CA GLY A 238 -7.23 7.33 16.48
C GLY A 238 -8.33 6.75 15.58
N ALA A 239 -9.59 7.15 15.78
CA ALA A 239 -10.73 6.77 14.97
C ALA A 239 -10.80 7.58 13.68
N THR A 240 -10.33 8.83 13.68
CA THR A 240 -10.02 9.63 12.48
C THR A 240 -8.84 9.05 11.67
N ARG A 241 -8.12 8.02 12.16
CA ARG A 241 -6.95 7.43 11.48
C ARG A 241 -7.21 6.13 10.73
N CYS A 242 -8.39 5.54 10.89
CA CYS A 242 -8.85 4.59 9.87
C CYS A 242 -9.00 5.30 8.51
N GLU A 243 -9.29 6.60 8.53
CA GLU A 243 -9.30 7.48 7.36
C GLU A 243 -7.89 7.89 6.92
N GLU A 244 -6.83 7.75 7.75
CA GLU A 244 -5.44 8.07 7.34
C GLU A 244 -4.84 7.03 6.39
N ARG A 245 -5.21 5.75 6.49
CA ARG A 245 -4.81 4.76 5.47
C ARG A 245 -5.53 5.04 4.15
N GLU A 246 -6.81 5.35 4.21
CA GLU A 246 -7.58 5.77 3.04
C GLU A 246 -7.06 7.12 2.48
N ALA A 247 -6.65 8.06 3.33
CA ALA A 247 -6.05 9.33 2.93
C ALA A 247 -4.61 9.17 2.42
N SER A 248 -3.84 8.22 2.94
CA SER A 248 -2.51 7.83 2.43
C SER A 248 -2.64 7.13 1.09
N ASP A 249 -3.59 6.20 0.94
CA ASP A 249 -3.88 5.54 -0.34
C ASP A 249 -4.38 6.57 -1.37
N VAL A 250 -5.16 7.57 -0.95
CA VAL A 250 -5.58 8.72 -1.78
C VAL A 250 -4.43 9.68 -2.07
N ALA A 251 -3.50 9.91 -1.14
CA ALA A 251 -2.32 10.75 -1.34
C ALA A 251 -1.31 10.08 -2.29
N ASP A 252 -1.11 8.77 -2.17
CA ASP A 252 -0.28 7.97 -3.07
C ASP A 252 -0.92 7.90 -4.47
N ALA A 253 -2.24 7.68 -4.57
CA ALA A 253 -2.97 7.80 -5.84
C ALA A 253 -2.94 9.23 -6.39
N GLY A 254 -2.88 10.24 -5.51
CA GLY A 254 -2.69 11.65 -5.86
C GLY A 254 -1.30 11.91 -6.41
N GLY A 255 -0.26 11.27 -5.85
CA GLY A 255 1.12 11.32 -6.36
C GLY A 255 1.25 10.71 -7.74
N GLU A 256 0.73 9.48 -7.95
CA GLU A 256 0.68 8.84 -9.26
C GLU A 256 -0.07 9.70 -10.28
N ARG A 257 -1.20 10.29 -9.88
CA ARG A 257 -1.96 11.23 -10.72
C ARG A 257 -1.21 12.53 -11.00
N LEU A 258 -0.43 13.05 -10.06
CA LEU A 258 0.40 14.24 -10.26
C LEU A 258 1.57 13.96 -11.20
N GLU A 259 2.18 12.78 -11.12
CA GLU A 259 3.21 12.34 -12.08
C GLU A 259 2.63 12.13 -13.48
N GLU A 260 1.44 11.54 -13.59
CA GLU A 260 0.71 11.44 -14.86
C GLU A 260 0.39 12.83 -15.44
N LEU A 261 -0.08 13.77 -14.61
CA LEU A 261 -0.35 15.14 -15.03
C LEU A 261 0.93 15.90 -15.42
N ALA A 262 2.04 15.68 -14.71
CA ALA A 262 3.34 16.25 -15.05
C ALA A 262 3.85 15.70 -16.39
N THR A 263 3.69 14.39 -16.63
CA THR A 263 4.06 13.72 -17.88
C THR A 263 3.18 14.22 -19.04
N GLN A 264 1.87 14.36 -18.82
CA GLN A 264 0.94 14.96 -19.79
C GLN A 264 1.30 16.43 -20.07
N GLY A 265 1.63 17.20 -19.04
CA GLY A 265 2.08 18.59 -19.17
C GLY A 265 3.35 18.71 -20.01
N ALA A 266 4.36 17.87 -19.73
CA ALA A 266 5.59 17.82 -20.51
C ALA A 266 5.32 17.42 -21.98
N ALA A 267 4.41 16.46 -22.23
CA ALA A 267 4.02 16.06 -23.56
C ALA A 267 3.29 17.18 -24.33
N VAL A 268 2.44 17.96 -23.66
CA VAL A 268 1.79 19.14 -24.26
C VAL A 268 2.80 20.23 -24.59
N VAL A 269 3.75 20.52 -23.70
CA VAL A 269 4.83 21.48 -23.96
C VAL A 269 5.69 21.06 -25.15
N ALA A 270 6.05 19.77 -25.25
CA ALA A 270 6.79 19.26 -26.40
C ALA A 270 5.99 19.41 -27.72
N LEU A 271 4.69 19.17 -27.68
CA LEU A 271 3.79 19.36 -28.82
C LEU A 271 3.67 20.83 -29.27
N GLU A 272 3.82 21.81 -28.37
CA GLU A 272 3.74 23.24 -28.70
C GLU A 272 4.88 23.71 -29.61
N HIS A 273 6.02 23.02 -29.61
CA HIS A 273 7.16 23.32 -30.48
C HIS A 273 6.95 22.88 -31.94
N LEU A 274 5.93 22.05 -32.20
CA LEU A 274 5.59 21.61 -33.55
C LEU A 274 4.72 22.62 -34.30
N PRO A 275 4.87 22.70 -35.64
CA PRO A 275 3.90 23.35 -36.52
C PRO A 275 2.47 22.86 -36.27
N ARG A 276 1.49 23.78 -36.32
CA ARG A 276 0.08 23.51 -35.96
C ARG A 276 -0.51 22.23 -36.57
N ARG A 277 -0.17 21.92 -37.82
CA ARG A 277 -0.67 20.72 -38.53
C ARG A 277 -0.10 19.41 -37.95
N GLN A 278 1.20 19.37 -37.69
CA GLN A 278 1.88 18.23 -37.08
C GLN A 278 1.46 18.06 -35.61
N ARG A 279 1.38 19.17 -34.88
CA ARG A 279 0.86 19.22 -33.50
C ARG A 279 -0.51 18.59 -33.36
N LEU A 280 -1.45 18.97 -34.22
CA LEU A 280 -2.81 18.42 -34.18
C LEU A 280 -2.87 16.98 -34.70
N ALA A 281 -2.08 16.62 -35.71
CA ALA A 281 -2.00 15.26 -36.24
C ALA A 281 -1.47 14.22 -35.22
N VAL A 282 -0.60 14.65 -34.30
CA VAL A 282 -0.04 13.82 -33.21
C VAL A 282 -0.87 13.93 -31.93
N GLY A 283 -1.22 15.14 -31.49
CA GLY A 283 -1.84 15.37 -30.19
C GLY A 283 -3.31 14.97 -30.08
N VAL A 284 -4.09 15.05 -31.16
CA VAL A 284 -5.53 14.72 -31.14
C VAL A 284 -5.80 13.21 -30.94
N PRO A 285 -5.16 12.28 -31.68
CA PRO A 285 -5.34 10.84 -31.47
C PRO A 285 -4.89 10.35 -30.09
N LEU A 286 -3.90 11.02 -29.49
CA LEU A 286 -3.39 10.73 -28.15
C LEU A 286 -4.24 11.34 -27.04
N GLY A 287 -5.29 12.12 -27.39
CA GLY A 287 -6.13 12.79 -26.41
C GLY A 287 -5.45 13.96 -25.68
N LEU A 288 -4.29 14.40 -26.16
CA LEU A 288 -3.46 15.46 -25.59
C LEU A 288 -3.84 16.86 -26.12
N CYS A 289 -4.62 16.93 -27.21
CA CYS A 289 -5.12 18.18 -27.78
C CYS A 289 -6.61 18.11 -28.09
N THR A 290 -7.29 19.24 -27.98
CA THR A 290 -8.63 19.44 -28.54
C THR A 290 -8.54 19.89 -30.00
N PRO A 291 -9.44 19.45 -30.89
CA PRO A 291 -10.66 18.67 -30.65
C PRO A 291 -10.44 17.14 -30.62
N ARG A 292 -11.33 16.36 -29.96
CA ARG A 292 -11.31 14.89 -30.00
C ARG A 292 -12.00 14.37 -31.26
N LEU A 293 -11.24 14.22 -32.34
CA LEU A 293 -11.73 13.80 -33.65
C LEU A 293 -11.06 12.49 -34.08
N ASN A 294 -11.77 11.65 -34.83
CA ASN A 294 -11.15 10.54 -35.53
C ASN A 294 -10.35 11.03 -36.75
N ASP A 295 -9.46 10.20 -37.31
CA ASP A 295 -8.53 10.61 -38.37
C ASP A 295 -9.24 11.19 -39.61
N ALA A 296 -10.38 10.64 -40.00
CA ALA A 296 -11.18 11.16 -41.12
C ALA A 296 -11.86 12.51 -40.82
N GLN A 297 -12.27 12.75 -39.57
CA GLN A 297 -12.80 14.05 -39.13
C GLN A 297 -11.67 15.07 -38.96
N LEU A 298 -10.51 14.65 -38.47
CA LEU A 298 -9.34 15.49 -38.27
C LEU A 298 -8.75 15.95 -39.61
N ALA A 299 -8.65 15.05 -40.60
CA ALA A 299 -8.22 15.40 -41.96
C ALA A 299 -9.14 16.47 -42.57
N ARG A 300 -10.47 16.29 -42.43
CA ARG A 300 -11.47 17.28 -42.85
C ARG A 300 -11.35 18.60 -42.10
N HIS A 301 -11.15 18.55 -40.77
CA HIS A 301 -10.97 19.75 -39.94
C HIS A 301 -9.72 20.56 -40.34
N LEU A 302 -8.66 19.88 -40.77
CA LEU A 302 -7.42 20.47 -41.22
C LEU A 302 -7.42 20.82 -42.72
N GLY A 303 -8.51 20.53 -43.45
CA GLY A 303 -8.63 20.79 -44.88
C GLY A 303 -7.66 19.97 -45.73
N CYS A 304 -7.37 18.72 -45.36
CA CYS A 304 -6.39 17.87 -46.04
C CYS A 304 -6.86 16.44 -46.28
N THR A 305 -6.10 15.69 -47.08
CA THR A 305 -6.32 14.27 -47.29
C THR A 305 -5.82 13.42 -46.11
N LEU A 306 -6.33 12.19 -45.97
CA LEU A 306 -5.87 11.25 -44.95
C LEU A 306 -4.38 10.90 -45.10
N ALA A 307 -3.89 10.79 -46.34
CA ALA A 307 -2.49 10.51 -46.62
C ALA A 307 -1.59 11.63 -46.10
N GLU A 308 -1.94 12.89 -46.36
CA GLU A 308 -1.18 14.04 -45.87
C GLU A 308 -1.29 14.21 -44.33
N LEU A 309 -2.42 13.80 -43.73
CA LEU A 309 -2.54 13.76 -42.27
C LEU A 309 -1.56 12.75 -41.66
N HIS A 310 -1.45 11.55 -42.25
CA HIS A 310 -0.52 10.52 -41.80
C HIS A 310 0.94 10.94 -42.00
N GLU A 311 1.24 11.62 -43.11
CA GLU A 311 2.56 12.18 -43.37
C GLU A 311 2.93 13.26 -42.33
N ALA A 312 2.01 14.19 -42.05
CA ALA A 312 2.19 15.20 -41.00
C ALA A 312 2.36 14.58 -39.61
N ARG A 313 1.68 13.46 -39.32
CA ARG A 313 1.86 12.69 -38.07
C ARG A 313 3.25 12.06 -38.01
N ALA A 314 3.72 11.44 -39.09
CA ALA A 314 5.05 10.83 -39.15
C ALA A 314 6.15 11.88 -38.96
N GLN A 315 6.05 13.02 -39.64
CA GLN A 315 6.98 14.15 -39.49
C GLN A 315 6.95 14.73 -38.08
N GLY A 316 5.77 14.91 -37.48
CA GLY A 316 5.63 15.42 -36.11
C GLY A 316 6.24 14.48 -35.07
N LEU A 317 6.06 13.15 -35.22
CA LEU A 317 6.66 12.16 -34.32
C LEU A 317 8.19 12.10 -34.48
N ALA A 318 8.72 12.26 -35.70
CA ALA A 318 10.16 12.34 -35.92
C ALA A 318 10.76 13.59 -35.27
N ALA A 319 10.15 14.75 -35.48
CA ALA A 319 10.58 16.01 -34.87
C ALA A 319 10.52 15.98 -33.33
N LEU A 320 9.49 15.35 -32.74
CA LEU A 320 9.43 15.14 -31.29
C LEU A 320 10.54 14.24 -30.77
N ARG A 321 10.90 13.18 -31.51
CA ARG A 321 12.03 12.31 -31.12
C ARG A 321 13.35 13.07 -31.12
N GLU A 322 13.62 13.85 -32.17
CA GLU A 322 14.82 14.69 -32.23
C GLU A 322 14.86 15.73 -31.10
N HIS A 323 13.72 16.36 -30.79
CA HIS A 323 13.63 17.31 -29.68
C HIS A 323 13.82 16.67 -28.30
N LEU A 324 13.33 15.45 -28.10
CA LEU A 324 13.48 14.71 -26.83
C LEU A 324 14.87 14.07 -26.69
N GLU A 325 15.55 13.75 -27.78
CA GLU A 325 16.93 13.25 -27.77
C GLU A 325 17.96 14.37 -27.60
N ALA A 326 17.60 15.62 -27.95
CA ALA A 326 18.44 16.81 -27.79
C ALA A 326 18.30 17.52 -26.44
N ALA A 327 17.28 17.18 -25.64
CA ALA A 327 17.00 17.72 -24.30
C ALA A 327 17.56 16.83 -23.20
#